data_AF-A0A1M5UJ78-F1
#
_entry.id   AF-A0A1M5UJ78-F1
#
_cell.length_a   1.000
_cell.length_b   1.000
_cell.length_c   1.000
_cell.angle_alpha   90.00
_cell.angle_beta   90.00
_cell.angle_gamma   90.00
#
_symmetry.space_group_name_H-M   'P 1'
#
loop_
_entity.id
_entity.type
_entity.pdbx_description
1 polymer ?
#
loop_
_entity_poly.entity_id
_entity_poly.type
_entity_poly.pdbx_seq_one_letter_code
_entity_poly.pdbx_strand_id
1 'polypeptide(L)' 'MGMVMVKCPQTGHAIATGIKTDRESFRRSPVFYANTRCPICQTNHAWFAREAWVDEPSAWAPRSADSLA' A
#
# COMPACT_ATOMS: atom_id res chain seq x y z
N MET A 1 8.31 5.28 4.28
CA MET A 1 7.00 5.94 4.39
C MET A 1 6.28 5.91 3.06
N GLY A 2 5.41 4.91 2.90
CA GLY A 2 4.61 4.71 1.70
C GLY A 2 3.13 5.02 1.92
N MET A 3 2.34 4.71 0.91
CA MET A 3 0.88 4.86 0.95
C MET A 3 0.22 3.50 1.09
N VAL A 4 -0.77 3.38 1.98
CA VAL A 4 -1.56 2.15 2.08
C VAL A 4 -2.49 2.08 0.87
N MET A 5 -2.32 0.99 0.13
CA MET A 5 -3.04 0.64 -1.08
C MET A 5 -3.96 -0.55 -0.83
N VAL A 6 -5.10 -0.56 -1.50
CA VAL A 6 -6.07 -1.65 -1.46
C VAL A 6 -6.52 -2.01 -2.87
N LYS A 7 -6.95 -3.25 -3.08
CA LYS A 7 -7.46 -3.68 -4.39
C LYS A 7 -8.95 -3.38 -4.49
N CYS A 8 -9.36 -2.73 -5.58
CA CYS A 8 -10.76 -2.59 -5.94
C CYS A 8 -11.35 -3.98 -6.23
N PRO A 9 -12.41 -4.43 -5.54
CA PRO A 9 -13.05 -5.72 -5.83
C PRO A 9 -13.83 -5.71 -7.16
N GLN A 10 -14.19 -4.53 -7.67
CA GLN A 10 -14.95 -4.39 -8.91
C GLN A 10 -14.05 -4.33 -10.14
N THR A 11 -12.96 -3.57 -10.07
CA THR A 11 -12.10 -3.31 -11.23
C THR A 11 -10.75 -4.02 -11.13
N GLY A 12 -10.37 -4.50 -9.95
CA GLY A 12 -9.08 -5.14 -9.70
C GLY A 12 -7.89 -4.18 -9.57
N HIS A 13 -8.12 -2.88 -9.70
CA HIS A 13 -7.07 -1.85 -9.63
C HIS A 13 -6.67 -1.49 -8.19
N ALA A 14 -5.43 -1.01 -8.01
CA ALA A 14 -4.97 -0.48 -6.74
C ALA A 14 -5.56 0.92 -6.46
N ILE A 15 -6.06 1.12 -5.25
CA ILE A 15 -6.65 2.37 -4.77
C ILE A 15 -5.83 2.86 -3.58
N ALA A 16 -5.43 4.14 -3.62
CA ALA A 16 -4.83 4.83 -2.49
C ALA A 16 -5.87 5.14 -1.41
N THR A 17 -5.62 4.68 -0.18
CA THR A 17 -6.53 4.90 0.96
C THR A 17 -6.32 6.28 1.63
N GLY A 18 -5.24 6.98 1.28
CA GLY A 18 -4.83 8.24 1.91
C GLY A 18 -4.01 8.07 3.19
N ILE A 19 -3.94 6.86 3.74
CA ILE A 19 -3.12 6.55 4.92
C ILE A 19 -1.65 6.45 4.49
N LYS A 20 -0.78 7.23 5.12
CA LYS A 20 0.67 7.17 4.93
C LYS A 20 1.32 6.51 6.13
N THR A 21 2.08 5.44 5.89
CA THR A 21 2.77 4.70 6.94
C THR A 21 3.88 3.85 6.33
N ASP A 22 4.75 3.28 7.17
CA ASP A 22 5.77 2.33 6.77
C ASP A 22 5.23 0.89 6.86
N ARG A 23 5.78 -0.02 6.06
CA ARG A 23 5.32 -1.42 6.02
C ARG A 23 5.43 -2.10 7.39
N GLU A 24 6.45 -1.78 8.17
CA GLU A 24 6.62 -2.34 9.52
C GLU A 24 5.55 -1.84 10.49
N SER A 25 5.29 -0.53 10.50
CA SER A 25 4.26 0.09 11.33
C SER A 25 2.86 -0.43 10.97
N PHE A 26 2.57 -0.58 9.68
CA PHE A 26 1.30 -1.16 9.21
C PHE A 26 1.14 -2.62 9.64
N ARG A 27 2.21 -3.42 9.56
CA ARG A 27 2.20 -4.83 10.01
C ARG A 27 2.00 -4.99 11.51
N ARG A 28 2.49 -4.04 12.31
CA ARG A 28 2.32 -4.04 13.78
C ARG A 28 0.99 -3.42 14.21
N SER A 29 0.29 -2.75 13.29
CA SER A 29 -1.01 -2.16 13.58
C SER A 29 -2.06 -3.25 13.78
N PRO A 30 -3.04 -3.05 14.68
CA PRO A 30 -4.12 -4.00 14.86
C PRO A 30 -4.88 -4.17 13.54
N VAL A 31 -5.40 -5.37 13.28
CA VAL A 31 -6.26 -5.59 12.11
C VAL A 31 -7.54 -4.79 12.31
N PHE A 32 -7.75 -3.80 11.46
CA PHE A 32 -8.94 -2.97 11.44
C PHE A 32 -9.73 -3.14 10.14
N TYR A 33 -10.98 -2.69 10.20
CA TYR A 33 -11.87 -2.56 9.06
C TYR A 33 -11.95 -1.07 8.70
N ALA A 34 -11.77 -0.75 7.42
CA ALA A 34 -11.88 0.60 6.91
C ALA A 34 -12.66 0.62 5.61
N ASN A 35 -13.08 1.82 5.22
CA ASN A 35 -13.70 2.05 3.93
C ASN A 35 -12.97 3.16 3.17
N THR A 36 -12.92 3.04 1.85
CA THR A 36 -12.23 4.00 0.98
C THR A 36 -13.02 4.20 -0.29
N ARG A 37 -13.15 5.46 -0.71
CA ARG A 37 -13.81 5.81 -1.96
C ARG A 37 -12.90 5.49 -3.13
N CYS A 38 -13.34 4.60 -4.00
CA CYS A 38 -12.62 4.28 -5.22
C CYS A 38 -12.81 5.40 -6.26
N PRO A 39 -11.73 6.00 -6.78
CA PRO A 39 -11.85 6.98 -7.86
C PRO A 39 -12.20 6.33 -9.21
N ILE A 40 -12.06 5.00 -9.33
CA ILE A 40 -12.24 4.26 -10.60
C ILE A 40 -13.70 3.87 -10.78
N CYS A 41 -14.30 3.18 -9.81
CA CYS A 41 -15.72 2.79 -9.85
C CYS A 41 -16.63 3.76 -9.08
N GLN A 42 -16.09 4.85 -8.54
CA GLN A 42 -16.82 5.90 -7.81
C GLN A 42 -17.64 5.40 -6.60
N THR A 43 -17.32 4.21 -6.08
CA THR A 43 -18.04 3.55 -4.97
C THR A 43 -17.15 3.45 -3.74
N ASN A 44 -17.76 3.39 -2.55
CA ASN A 44 -17.02 3.16 -1.30
C ASN A 44 -16.76 1.66 -1.11
N HIS A 45 -15.50 1.27 -0.99
CA HIS A 45 -15.11 -0.11 -0.75
C HIS A 45 -14.69 -0.33 0.69
N ALA A 46 -15.31 -1.33 1.30
CA ALA A 46 -14.88 -1.95 2.52
C ALA A 46 -13.64 -2.82 2.28
N TRP A 47 -12.65 -2.73 3.16
CA TRP A 47 -11.45 -3.55 3.10
C TRP A 47 -10.89 -3.81 4.49
N PHE A 48 -10.21 -4.93 4.64
CA PHE A 48 -9.49 -5.28 5.86
C PHE A 48 -8.02 -4.90 5.75
N ALA A 49 -7.41 -4.52 6.88
CA ALA A 49 -5.97 -4.23 6.93
C ALA A 49 -5.10 -5.39 6.39
N ARG A 50 -5.59 -6.63 6.44
CA ARG A 50 -4.93 -7.82 5.89
C ARG A 50 -4.91 -7.88 4.36
N GLU A 51 -5.86 -7.24 3.69
CA GLU A 51 -5.97 -7.18 2.23
C GLU A 51 -5.22 -5.98 1.65
N ALA A 52 -4.83 -5.05 2.51
CA ALA A 52 -4.09 -3.86 2.14
C ALA A 52 -2.58 -4.11 2.16
N TRP A 53 -1.86 -3.33 1.37
CA TRP A 53 -0.39 -3.31 1.34
C TRP A 53 0.11 -1.88 1.35
N VAL A 54 1.32 -1.67 1.85
CA VAL A 54 1.98 -0.36 1.79
C VAL A 54 2.81 -0.31 0.51
N ASP A 55 2.48 0.61 -0.38
CA ASP A 55 3.31 0.98 -1.53
C ASP A 55 4.38 1.94 -1.04
N GLU A 56 5.50 1.37 -0.59
CA GLU A 56 6.69 2.14 -0.27
C GLU A 56 7.57 2.22 -1.52
N PRO A 57 8.03 3.41 -1.93
CA PRO A 57 9.06 3.48 -2.95
C PRO A 57 10.24 2.70 -2.41
N SER A 58 10.57 1.57 -3.04
CA SER A 58 11.73 0.77 -2.67
C SER A 58 12.90 1.73 -2.67
N ALA A 59 13.48 1.98 -1.50
CA ALA A 59 14.74 2.67 -1.40
C ALA A 59 15.72 1.80 -2.18
N TRP A 60 15.90 2.15 -3.45
CA TRP A 60 16.98 1.70 -4.27
C TRP A 60 18.24 1.95 -3.43
N ALA A 61 18.76 0.90 -2.81
CA ALA A 61 20.17 0.85 -2.55
C ALA A 61 20.80 0.75 -3.94
N PRO A 62 21.62 1.72 -4.38
CA PRO A 62 22.55 1.40 -5.44
C PRO A 62 23.36 0.21 -4.91
N ARG A 63 23.11 -0.96 -5.48
CA ARG A 63 24.06 -2.06 -5.47
C ARG A 63 25.39 -1.43 -5.82
N SER A 64 26.29 -1.30 -4.84
CA SER A 64 27.67 -0.99 -5.12
C SER A 64 28.12 -2.04 -6.13
N ALA A 65 28.29 -1.61 -7.38
CA ALA A 65 29.09 -2.33 -8.34
C ALA A 65 30.53 -2.20 -7.84
N ASP A 66 30.86 -3.01 -6.84
CA ASP A 66 32.23 -3.42 -6.61
C ASP A 66 32.57 -4.37 -7.75
N SER A 67 33.36 -3.88 -8.73
CA SER A 67 34.27 -4.69 -9.54
C SER A 67 35.10 -3.79 -10.45
N LEU A 68 36.43 -4.00 -10.36
CA LEU A 68 37.55 -3.49 -11.18
C LEU A 68 38.24 -2.20 -10.69
N ALA A 69 39.27 -2.36 -9.85
CA ALA A 69 40.68 -2.36 -10.28
C ALA A 69 41.63 -2.57 -9.08
#